data_AF-A0ABD2ETL4-F1
#
_entry.id   AF-A0ABD2ETL4-F1
#
_cell.length_a   1.000
_cell.length_b   1.000
_cell.length_c   1.000
_cell.angle_alpha   90.00
_cell.angle_beta   90.00
_cell.angle_gamma   90.00
#
_symmetry.space_group_name_H-M   'P 1'
#
loop_
_entity.id
_entity.type
_entity.pdbx_description
1 polymer ?
#
loop_
_entity_poly.entity_id
_entity_poly.type
_entity_poly.pdbx_seq_one_letter_code
_entity_poly.pdbx_strand_id
1 'polypeptide(L)'
;MVNEGPNQQERDDTPVPESTLRADPSVSTHPSVSAHPSVSIHPSVSAHPSVSIHPSVSVHPSSSAHPSALAQPSGLVQPSGPGPENLSVIKVSRRRWAVVLVFSCYSMCNAFQWIQYGSINNIFMNFYGVSAFAIDWLSMCYMLTYIPLLLPVAWLLEKFGLRTIALTGSALNCLGAWVKLGSLQPHLFPVTVVGQVICSVAQVFILGMPSRLASVWFGANEVSTACSVAVFGNQLGIAIGFLVPPVLVPNIKDRDKLAYHISIMFYIIGGVATLLFILVIIVFKEKPKHPPSRAQSLSYALASPDASYLSSIVRLFKNLNFVLLVITYGLNAGAFYALSTLLNRMVILHYPGEEVNAGRIGLTIVIAGMLGAVIAGIWLDRSKTYKETTLVVYIMTLVGMVVYTLTLNLGHLWVVFITAGTMGFFMTGYLPLGFEFAVELTYPESEGMSSGLLNVSAQVFGIIFTISQGQIIDNYGTMPGNIFLCVFLTLGAALTAFIRADLRRQKANKETPENKLQEEEEEGSNTSKVPTAVSEDHL
;
A
#
# COMPACT_ATOMS: atom_id res chain seq x y z
N MET A 1 30.97 -75.36 -34.51
CA MET A 1 30.38 -75.94 -33.29
C MET A 1 29.19 -75.09 -32.90
N VAL A 2 28.02 -75.61 -32.54
CA VAL A 2 27.30 -76.85 -32.90
C VAL A 2 25.90 -76.69 -32.30
N ASN A 3 24.85 -76.92 -33.11
CA ASN A 3 23.44 -77.09 -32.72
C ASN A 3 22.78 -75.94 -31.88
N GLU A 4 21.46 -75.85 -31.72
CA GLU A 4 20.36 -76.71 -32.20
C GLU A 4 19.13 -75.85 -32.61
N GLY A 5 18.25 -76.41 -33.44
CA GLY A 5 16.87 -75.91 -33.63
C GLY A 5 15.89 -76.83 -32.88
N PRO A 6 14.64 -77.04 -33.37
CA PRO A 6 14.04 -76.44 -34.57
C PRO A 6 12.53 -76.08 -34.44
N ASN A 7 11.92 -75.57 -35.53
CA ASN A 7 10.52 -75.80 -35.95
C ASN A 7 9.36 -75.21 -35.08
N GLN A 8 8.11 -74.98 -35.53
CA GLN A 8 7.39 -74.93 -36.84
C GLN A 8 5.98 -74.29 -36.54
N GLN A 9 5.11 -73.82 -37.45
CA GLN A 9 5.17 -73.33 -38.86
C GLN A 9 3.74 -72.92 -39.33
N GLU A 10 3.57 -71.71 -39.91
CA GLU A 10 2.51 -71.28 -40.88
C GLU A 10 0.99 -71.44 -40.50
N ARG A 11 0.00 -70.79 -41.14
CA ARG A 11 -0.05 -69.89 -42.31
C ARG A 11 -1.22 -68.86 -42.28
N ASP A 12 -1.24 -68.01 -43.31
CA ASP A 12 -2.29 -67.14 -43.90
C ASP A 12 -3.76 -67.65 -43.81
N ASP A 13 -4.82 -66.83 -43.94
CA ASP A 13 -5.24 -66.12 -45.18
C ASP A 13 -6.09 -64.82 -44.98
N THR A 14 -6.30 -64.09 -46.10
CA THR A 14 -7.17 -62.90 -46.30
C THR A 14 -8.04 -63.11 -47.58
N PRO A 15 -8.88 -62.20 -48.15
CA PRO A 15 -9.32 -60.82 -47.79
C PRO A 15 -10.84 -60.46 -47.99
N VAL A 16 -11.28 -59.26 -47.55
CA VAL A 16 -12.12 -58.16 -48.18
C VAL A 16 -13.10 -58.47 -49.37
N PRO A 17 -14.29 -57.81 -49.64
CA PRO A 17 -15.26 -56.92 -48.90
C PRO A 17 -16.80 -57.27 -49.12
N GLU A 18 -17.71 -56.26 -49.05
CA GLU A 18 -19.16 -56.15 -49.47
C GLU A 18 -20.28 -56.32 -48.40
N SER A 19 -21.53 -55.80 -48.51
CA SER A 19 -22.10 -54.56 -49.13
C SER A 19 -23.59 -54.27 -48.71
N THR A 20 -24.15 -53.10 -49.08
CA THR A 20 -25.59 -52.70 -49.23
C THR A 20 -26.67 -52.78 -48.11
N LEU A 21 -27.07 -51.60 -47.59
CA LEU A 21 -28.38 -50.89 -47.71
C LEU A 21 -29.78 -51.56 -47.57
N ARG A 22 -30.73 -50.78 -46.97
CA ARG A 22 -32.24 -50.86 -46.88
C ARG A 22 -32.83 -51.63 -45.67
N ALA A 23 -34.01 -51.29 -45.10
CA ALA A 23 -34.80 -50.04 -45.06
C ALA A 23 -35.92 -50.08 -43.97
N ASP A 24 -36.41 -48.89 -43.58
CA ASP A 24 -37.56 -48.49 -42.71
C ASP A 24 -38.90 -49.29 -42.83
N PRO A 25 -39.90 -49.20 -41.88
CA PRO A 25 -40.36 -47.91 -41.28
C PRO A 25 -41.09 -47.85 -39.89
N SER A 26 -41.30 -46.59 -39.45
CA SER A 26 -42.36 -46.06 -38.54
C SER A 26 -42.20 -46.36 -37.03
N VAL A 27 -42.46 -45.46 -36.07
CA VAL A 27 -43.06 -44.10 -35.99
C VAL A 27 -42.36 -43.31 -34.81
N SER A 28 -42.54 -42.03 -34.39
CA SER A 28 -43.58 -40.97 -34.55
C SER A 28 -43.02 -39.53 -34.47
N THR A 29 -43.69 -38.59 -35.16
CA THR A 29 -44.00 -37.17 -34.83
C THR A 29 -43.06 -36.25 -34.00
N HIS A 30 -42.51 -35.24 -34.69
CA HIS A 30 -42.51 -33.78 -34.36
C HIS A 30 -41.68 -33.19 -33.17
N PRO A 31 -41.29 -31.89 -33.26
CA PRO A 31 -40.75 -31.19 -34.43
C PRO A 31 -39.58 -30.22 -34.12
N SER A 32 -38.86 -29.79 -35.17
CA SER A 32 -37.89 -28.68 -35.13
C SER A 32 -38.27 -27.55 -36.11
N VAL A 33 -38.43 -26.31 -35.63
CA VAL A 33 -38.50 -25.08 -36.46
C VAL A 33 -37.88 -23.90 -35.71
N SER A 34 -37.17 -23.04 -36.43
CA SER A 34 -36.60 -21.77 -35.96
C SER A 34 -37.53 -20.57 -36.18
N ALA A 35 -37.58 -19.63 -35.22
CA ALA A 35 -38.10 -18.27 -35.46
C ALA A 35 -37.50 -17.23 -34.49
N HIS A 36 -37.11 -16.07 -35.02
CA HIS A 36 -37.03 -14.83 -34.22
C HIS A 36 -38.43 -14.22 -34.11
N PRO A 37 -38.69 -13.49 -33.01
CA PRO A 37 -39.32 -12.18 -33.19
C PRO A 37 -38.63 -11.07 -32.38
N SER A 38 -38.58 -9.88 -32.97
CA SER A 38 -38.13 -8.64 -32.31
C SER A 38 -39.33 -7.79 -31.91
N VAL A 39 -39.50 -7.50 -30.61
CA VAL A 39 -40.44 -6.48 -30.11
C VAL A 39 -39.78 -5.67 -29.00
N SER A 40 -39.85 -4.34 -29.11
CA SER A 40 -39.36 -3.38 -28.12
C SER A 40 -40.47 -2.90 -27.20
N ILE A 41 -40.25 -2.88 -25.88
CA ILE A 41 -41.12 -2.20 -24.91
C ILE A 41 -40.26 -1.40 -23.92
N HIS A 42 -40.50 -0.09 -23.84
CA HIS A 42 -39.97 0.79 -22.79
C HIS A 42 -40.79 0.65 -21.49
N PRO A 43 -40.14 0.76 -20.33
CA PRO A 43 -40.75 1.33 -19.13
C PRO A 43 -40.08 2.68 -18.80
N SER A 44 -40.67 3.77 -19.30
CA SER A 44 -40.28 5.14 -18.93
C SER A 44 -41.09 5.63 -17.74
N VAL A 45 -40.53 5.56 -16.52
CA VAL A 45 -41.09 6.24 -15.34
C VAL A 45 -39.99 6.98 -14.58
N SER A 46 -40.07 8.30 -14.57
CA SER A 46 -39.27 9.18 -13.72
C SER A 46 -39.85 9.21 -12.29
N ALA A 47 -39.01 8.99 -11.28
CA ALA A 47 -39.38 9.17 -9.88
C ALA A 47 -38.23 9.85 -9.10
N HIS A 48 -38.35 11.16 -8.88
CA HIS A 48 -37.48 11.88 -7.95
C HIS A 48 -37.94 11.63 -6.49
N PRO A 49 -37.05 11.24 -5.57
CA PRO A 49 -37.29 11.38 -4.13
C PRO A 49 -36.88 12.80 -3.66
N SER A 50 -37.53 13.83 -4.18
CA SER A 50 -37.36 15.21 -3.71
C SER A 50 -38.18 15.44 -2.43
N VAL A 51 -37.57 15.19 -1.26
CA VAL A 51 -38.19 15.42 0.06
C VAL A 51 -37.46 16.54 0.80
N SER A 52 -37.85 17.78 0.50
CA SER A 52 -37.42 18.98 1.23
C SER A 52 -38.26 19.15 2.51
N ILE A 53 -37.70 18.82 3.67
CA ILE A 53 -38.39 19.05 4.96
C ILE A 53 -38.15 20.49 5.41
N HIS A 54 -39.13 21.36 5.15
CA HIS A 54 -39.24 22.69 5.76
C HIS A 54 -39.98 22.59 7.10
N PRO A 55 -39.38 23.00 8.23
CA PRO A 55 -40.12 23.28 9.47
C PRO A 55 -40.66 24.72 9.42
N SER A 56 -41.79 24.93 8.75
CA SER A 56 -42.50 26.21 8.73
C SER A 56 -43.69 26.19 9.69
N VAL A 57 -43.54 26.76 10.89
CA VAL A 57 -44.64 27.01 11.83
C VAL A 57 -44.66 28.49 12.19
N SER A 58 -45.67 29.20 11.69
CA SER A 58 -45.95 30.59 12.00
C SER A 58 -46.88 30.72 13.20
N VAL A 59 -46.51 31.49 14.22
CA VAL A 59 -47.43 31.96 15.27
C VAL A 59 -47.24 33.47 15.45
N HIS A 60 -48.35 34.21 15.46
CA HIS A 60 -48.41 35.67 15.49
C HIS A 60 -49.68 36.10 16.29
N PRO A 61 -49.81 37.37 16.75
CA PRO A 61 -49.61 37.62 18.18
C PRO A 61 -50.77 38.34 18.92
N SER A 62 -50.64 38.41 20.26
CA SER A 62 -51.39 39.28 21.18
C SER A 62 -50.52 39.53 22.43
N SER A 63 -50.24 40.77 22.87
CA SER A 63 -51.11 41.73 23.60
C SER A 63 -51.40 41.30 25.05
N SER A 64 -51.20 42.10 26.11
CA SER A 64 -50.65 43.48 26.26
C SER A 64 -50.37 43.83 27.74
N ALA A 65 -49.46 44.78 28.01
CA ALA A 65 -49.32 45.50 29.30
C ALA A 65 -48.58 46.86 29.09
N HIS A 66 -48.81 47.85 29.96
CA HIS A 66 -48.39 49.26 29.76
C HIS A 66 -47.06 49.69 30.42
N PRO A 67 -46.41 50.79 29.96
CA PRO A 67 -45.13 51.28 30.49
C PRO A 67 -45.23 52.48 31.46
N SER A 68 -44.31 52.54 32.45
CA SER A 68 -43.92 53.70 33.29
C SER A 68 -42.83 53.26 34.29
N ALA A 69 -41.87 54.04 34.77
CA ALA A 69 -41.46 55.44 34.50
C ALA A 69 -39.94 55.65 34.81
N LEU A 70 -39.48 56.90 34.79
CA LEU A 70 -38.09 57.38 34.93
C LEU A 70 -37.27 56.83 36.13
N ALA A 71 -35.99 56.56 35.88
CA ALA A 71 -34.87 56.70 36.83
C ALA A 71 -33.59 57.11 36.08
N GLN A 72 -32.66 57.83 36.73
CA GLN A 72 -31.46 58.42 36.11
C GLN A 72 -30.20 57.51 36.21
N PRO A 73 -29.14 57.76 35.43
CA PRO A 73 -28.04 56.81 35.25
C PRO A 73 -27.03 56.82 36.41
N SER A 74 -26.45 55.66 36.71
CA SER A 74 -25.29 55.52 37.60
C SER A 74 -24.55 54.20 37.36
N GLY A 75 -23.22 54.25 37.38
CA GLY A 75 -22.33 53.08 37.34
C GLY A 75 -21.85 52.66 35.94
N LEU A 76 -20.56 52.87 35.65
CA LEU A 76 -19.87 52.06 34.64
C LEU A 76 -19.72 50.64 35.19
N VAL A 77 -20.56 49.71 34.73
CA VAL A 77 -20.26 48.29 34.83
C VAL A 77 -19.50 47.90 33.57
N GLN A 78 -18.19 47.69 33.69
CA GLN A 78 -17.44 47.02 32.63
C GLN A 78 -18.08 45.64 32.38
N PRO A 79 -18.39 45.25 31.14
CA PRO A 79 -18.69 43.86 30.85
C PRO A 79 -17.42 43.06 31.15
N SER A 80 -17.47 42.21 32.18
CA SER A 80 -16.39 41.28 32.51
C SER A 80 -16.13 40.39 31.30
N GLY A 81 -15.09 40.72 30.54
CA GLY A 81 -14.67 39.91 29.41
C GLY A 81 -14.36 38.49 29.88
N PRO A 82 -14.55 37.47 29.03
CA PRO A 82 -14.09 36.13 29.36
C PRO A 82 -12.58 36.22 29.65
N GLY A 83 -12.20 35.95 30.90
CA GLY A 83 -10.79 35.83 31.29
C GLY A 83 -10.13 34.78 30.40
N PRO A 84 -8.79 34.85 30.19
CA PRO A 84 -8.12 33.96 29.25
C PRO A 84 -8.34 32.50 29.63
N GLU A 85 -9.21 31.81 28.88
CA GLU A 85 -9.37 30.37 29.00
C GLU A 85 -8.00 29.71 28.80
N ASN A 86 -7.75 28.62 29.54
CA ASN A 86 -6.44 28.00 29.66
C ASN A 86 -6.00 27.26 28.37
N LEU A 87 -5.70 28.03 27.33
CA LEU A 87 -5.19 27.64 26.01
C LEU A 87 -3.74 27.10 26.04
N SER A 88 -3.21 26.85 27.23
CA SER A 88 -1.78 26.72 27.53
C SER A 88 -1.32 25.33 27.98
N VAL A 89 -2.19 24.30 27.99
CA VAL A 89 -1.74 22.90 28.15
C VAL A 89 -2.46 21.94 27.21
N ILE A 90 -1.86 21.68 26.04
CA ILE A 90 -2.24 20.54 25.20
C ILE A 90 -1.80 19.26 25.92
N LYS A 91 -2.68 18.67 26.75
CA LYS A 91 -2.42 17.40 27.45
C LYS A 91 -2.43 16.21 26.47
N VAL A 92 -1.33 16.04 25.72
CA VAL A 92 -1.19 15.02 24.69
C VAL A 92 -1.26 13.61 25.31
N SER A 93 -2.36 12.90 25.06
CA SER A 93 -2.64 11.63 25.73
C SER A 93 -1.72 10.51 25.28
N ARG A 94 -1.15 9.75 26.22
CA ARG A 94 -0.38 8.51 25.95
C ARG A 94 -1.13 7.51 25.04
N ARG A 95 -2.47 7.57 24.98
CA ARG A 95 -3.30 6.74 24.09
C ARG A 95 -2.93 6.86 22.60
N ARG A 96 -2.40 8.00 22.14
CA ARG A 96 -2.01 8.20 20.72
C ARG A 96 -0.97 7.18 20.24
N TRP A 97 0.03 6.90 21.07
CA TRP A 97 1.05 5.89 20.79
C TRP A 97 0.47 4.48 20.79
N ALA A 98 -0.53 4.19 21.63
CA ALA A 98 -1.26 2.92 21.58
C ALA A 98 -2.11 2.78 20.30
N VAL A 99 -2.69 3.86 19.76
CA VAL A 99 -3.39 3.82 18.45
C VAL A 99 -2.41 3.50 17.32
N VAL A 100 -1.25 4.17 17.28
CA VAL A 100 -0.20 3.90 16.27
C VAL A 100 0.44 2.51 16.43
N LEU A 101 0.63 2.03 17.65
CA LEU A 101 1.13 0.67 17.89
C LEU A 101 0.13 -0.38 17.37
N VAL A 102 -1.16 -0.26 17.74
CA VAL A 102 -2.21 -1.18 17.26
C VAL A 102 -2.36 -1.11 15.74
N PHE A 103 -2.27 0.10 15.15
CA PHE A 103 -2.19 0.26 13.69
C PHE A 103 -1.05 -0.55 13.09
N SER A 104 0.17 -0.34 13.60
CA SER A 104 1.38 -1.00 13.12
C SER A 104 1.26 -2.52 13.19
N CYS A 105 0.69 -3.05 14.28
CA CYS A 105 0.52 -4.49 14.48
C CYS A 105 -0.52 -5.13 13.55
N TYR A 106 -1.64 -4.48 13.20
CA TYR A 106 -2.56 -5.06 12.20
C TYR A 106 -2.09 -4.83 10.76
N SER A 107 -1.36 -3.74 10.50
CA SER A 107 -0.66 -3.53 9.23
C SER A 107 0.40 -4.62 8.99
N MET A 108 1.18 -4.95 10.03
CA MET A 108 2.10 -6.09 10.08
C MET A 108 1.40 -7.42 9.78
N CYS A 109 0.24 -7.67 10.41
CA CYS A 109 -0.56 -8.88 10.18
C CYS A 109 -1.10 -8.99 8.74
N ASN A 110 -1.46 -7.87 8.09
CA ASN A 110 -1.92 -7.88 6.70
C ASN A 110 -0.76 -8.07 5.70
N ALA A 111 0.37 -7.40 5.92
CA ALA A 111 1.58 -7.56 5.10
C ALA A 111 2.20 -8.95 5.22
N PHE A 112 2.12 -9.58 6.40
CA PHE A 112 2.43 -11.00 6.57
C PHE A 112 1.57 -11.87 5.64
N GLN A 113 0.24 -11.65 5.67
CA GLN A 113 -0.72 -12.45 4.90
C GLN A 113 -0.61 -12.26 3.38
N TRP A 114 -0.03 -11.14 2.92
CA TRP A 114 0.34 -10.93 1.52
C TRP A 114 1.48 -11.88 1.10
N ILE A 115 2.60 -11.87 1.85
CA ILE A 115 3.85 -12.55 1.47
C ILE A 115 3.82 -14.06 1.76
N GLN A 116 3.01 -14.53 2.71
CA GLN A 116 3.06 -15.91 3.24
C GLN A 116 2.97 -17.04 2.20
N TYR A 117 2.38 -16.79 1.02
CA TYR A 117 2.30 -17.77 -0.06
C TYR A 117 3.50 -17.70 -1.01
N GLY A 118 4.10 -16.51 -1.20
CA GLY A 118 5.29 -16.32 -2.02
C GLY A 118 6.57 -16.81 -1.35
N SER A 119 6.71 -16.66 -0.03
CA SER A 119 7.90 -17.11 0.70
C SER A 119 8.10 -18.63 0.71
N ILE A 120 7.02 -19.39 0.53
CA ILE A 120 7.00 -20.86 0.37
C ILE A 120 6.21 -21.30 -0.89
N ASN A 121 6.40 -20.58 -2.00
CA ASN A 121 5.68 -20.77 -3.27
C ASN A 121 5.71 -22.24 -3.74
N ASN A 122 6.90 -22.84 -3.77
CA ASN A 122 7.12 -24.23 -4.19
C ASN A 122 6.37 -25.27 -3.33
N ILE A 123 6.16 -24.98 -2.03
CA ILE A 123 5.43 -25.87 -1.12
C ILE A 123 3.92 -25.78 -1.39
N PHE A 124 3.37 -24.58 -1.61
CA PHE A 124 1.95 -24.42 -1.95
C PHE A 124 1.59 -24.94 -3.35
N MET A 125 2.52 -24.86 -4.33
CA MET A 125 2.38 -25.56 -5.61
C MET A 125 2.17 -27.07 -5.41
N ASN A 126 3.03 -27.72 -4.61
CA ASN A 126 2.94 -29.16 -4.32
C ASN A 126 1.68 -29.53 -3.51
N PHE A 127 1.29 -28.69 -2.56
CA PHE A 127 0.11 -28.92 -1.72
C PHE A 127 -1.20 -28.87 -2.52
N TYR A 128 -1.42 -27.79 -3.29
CA TYR A 128 -2.65 -27.60 -4.07
C TYR A 128 -2.61 -28.23 -5.47
N GLY A 129 -1.44 -28.62 -5.98
CA GLY A 129 -1.29 -29.17 -7.33
C GLY A 129 -1.45 -28.13 -8.44
N VAL A 130 -1.13 -26.87 -8.16
CA VAL A 130 -1.30 -25.72 -9.08
C VAL A 130 0.05 -25.15 -9.54
N SER A 131 0.04 -24.37 -10.63
CA SER A 131 1.24 -23.72 -11.16
C SER A 131 1.77 -22.60 -10.26
N ALA A 132 3.06 -22.27 -10.39
CA ALA A 132 3.69 -21.14 -9.70
C ALA A 132 2.90 -19.84 -9.91
N PHE A 133 2.48 -19.58 -11.15
CA PHE A 133 1.66 -18.44 -11.55
C PHE A 133 0.32 -18.34 -10.79
N ALA A 134 -0.32 -19.47 -10.45
CA ALA A 134 -1.52 -19.47 -9.63
C ALA A 134 -1.25 -19.08 -8.17
N ILE A 135 -0.08 -19.46 -7.62
CA ILE A 135 0.37 -19.01 -6.30
C ILE A 135 0.77 -17.52 -6.34
N ASP A 136 1.44 -17.06 -7.39
CA ASP A 136 1.82 -15.66 -7.57
C ASP A 136 0.58 -14.74 -7.66
N TRP A 137 -0.54 -15.24 -8.18
CA TRP A 137 -1.83 -14.54 -8.16
C TRP A 137 -2.36 -14.25 -6.75
N LEU A 138 -1.96 -15.02 -5.73
CA LEU A 138 -2.25 -14.73 -4.32
C LEU A 138 -1.47 -13.50 -3.80
N SER A 139 -0.36 -13.13 -4.43
CA SER A 139 0.32 -11.84 -4.22
C SER A 139 -0.32 -10.75 -5.08
N MET A 140 -0.51 -11.00 -6.37
CA MET A 140 -1.00 -9.99 -7.33
C MET A 140 -2.43 -9.51 -7.04
N CYS A 141 -3.28 -10.27 -6.32
CA CYS A 141 -4.61 -9.79 -5.96
C CYS A 141 -4.61 -8.62 -4.94
N TYR A 142 -3.57 -8.47 -4.11
CA TYR A 142 -3.32 -7.29 -3.27
C TYR A 142 -3.08 -6.05 -4.15
N MET A 143 -2.24 -6.21 -5.17
CA MET A 143 -1.95 -5.16 -6.14
C MET A 143 -3.21 -4.79 -6.94
N LEU A 144 -3.94 -5.79 -7.43
CA LEU A 144 -5.12 -5.60 -8.28
C LEU A 144 -6.30 -4.95 -7.55
N THR A 145 -6.57 -5.31 -6.29
CA THR A 145 -7.69 -4.73 -5.54
C THR A 145 -7.41 -3.31 -5.05
N TYR A 146 -6.15 -2.95 -4.80
CA TYR A 146 -5.77 -1.59 -4.39
C TYR A 146 -6.10 -0.53 -5.44
N ILE A 147 -5.81 -0.81 -6.72
CA ILE A 147 -5.94 0.13 -7.83
C ILE A 147 -7.37 0.71 -7.97
N PRO A 148 -8.46 -0.09 -8.08
CA PRO A 148 -9.82 0.44 -8.19
C PRO A 148 -10.42 0.88 -6.85
N LEU A 149 -10.02 0.28 -5.72
CA LEU A 149 -10.65 0.54 -4.42
C LEU A 149 -10.04 1.72 -3.66
N LEU A 150 -8.86 2.23 -4.04
CA LEU A 150 -8.27 3.41 -3.38
C LEU A 150 -9.23 4.60 -3.36
N LEU A 151 -9.85 4.95 -4.49
CA LEU A 151 -10.70 6.15 -4.57
C LEU A 151 -11.99 6.00 -3.72
N PRO A 152 -12.74 4.86 -3.80
CA PRO A 152 -13.83 4.59 -2.86
C PRO A 152 -13.42 4.60 -1.38
N VAL A 153 -12.29 3.99 -1.02
CA VAL A 153 -11.85 3.86 0.38
C VAL A 153 -11.35 5.19 0.95
N ALA A 154 -10.70 6.02 0.15
CA ALA A 154 -10.29 7.37 0.55
C ALA A 154 -11.49 8.31 0.75
N TRP A 155 -12.48 8.27 -0.15
CA TRP A 155 -13.76 8.97 0.07
C TRP A 155 -14.47 8.48 1.34
N LEU A 156 -14.43 7.17 1.61
CA LEU A 156 -14.97 6.57 2.82
C LEU A 156 -14.22 7.05 4.08
N LEU A 157 -12.89 7.23 4.01
CA LEU A 157 -12.05 7.78 5.07
C LEU A 157 -12.36 9.25 5.38
N GLU A 158 -12.62 10.05 4.36
CA GLU A 158 -13.02 11.45 4.53
C GLU A 158 -14.44 11.59 5.11
N LYS A 159 -15.39 10.75 4.67
CA LYS A 159 -16.79 10.83 5.06
C LYS A 159 -17.14 10.13 6.39
N PHE A 160 -16.57 8.95 6.65
CA PHE A 160 -16.91 8.11 7.81
C PHE A 160 -15.81 8.02 8.87
N GLY A 161 -14.64 8.63 8.61
CA GLY A 161 -13.62 8.84 9.62
C GLY A 161 -12.72 7.65 9.92
N LEU A 162 -11.71 7.92 10.74
CA LEU A 162 -10.56 7.05 10.97
C LEU A 162 -10.91 5.77 11.73
N ARG A 163 -11.86 5.82 12.67
CA ARG A 163 -12.27 4.63 13.44
C ARG A 163 -13.01 3.64 12.55
N THR A 164 -13.85 4.13 11.65
CA THR A 164 -14.62 3.29 10.73
C THR A 164 -13.69 2.53 9.79
N ILE A 165 -12.75 3.22 9.16
CA ILE A 165 -11.75 2.61 8.25
C ILE A 165 -10.85 1.61 8.98
N ALA A 166 -10.38 1.93 10.19
CA ALA A 166 -9.60 1.00 11.00
C ALA A 166 -10.38 -0.26 11.39
N LEU A 167 -11.66 -0.14 11.76
CA LEU A 167 -12.54 -1.26 12.06
C LEU A 167 -12.80 -2.13 10.83
N THR A 168 -13.15 -1.53 9.68
CA THR A 168 -13.40 -2.29 8.45
C THR A 168 -12.14 -3.01 7.95
N GLY A 169 -10.99 -2.35 7.92
CA GLY A 169 -9.72 -2.96 7.51
C GLY A 169 -9.30 -4.13 8.41
N SER A 170 -9.39 -3.96 9.74
CA SER A 170 -9.03 -5.03 10.68
C SER A 170 -10.07 -6.17 10.72
N ALA A 171 -11.36 -5.88 10.56
CA ALA A 171 -12.42 -6.90 10.43
C ALA A 171 -12.23 -7.77 9.18
N LEU A 172 -12.00 -7.15 8.02
CA LEU A 172 -11.73 -7.87 6.76
C LEU A 172 -10.44 -8.68 6.84
N ASN A 173 -9.36 -8.12 7.40
CA ASN A 173 -8.10 -8.85 7.56
C ASN A 173 -8.22 -10.08 8.48
N CYS A 174 -9.11 -10.01 9.48
CA CYS A 174 -9.47 -11.13 10.35
C CYS A 174 -10.36 -12.15 9.64
N LEU A 175 -11.40 -11.70 8.92
CA LEU A 175 -12.30 -12.57 8.15
C LEU A 175 -11.54 -13.38 7.10
N GLY A 176 -10.67 -12.74 6.32
CA GLY A 176 -9.86 -13.43 5.31
C GLY A 176 -8.86 -14.42 5.91
N ALA A 177 -8.33 -14.15 7.10
CA ALA A 177 -7.53 -15.12 7.86
C ALA A 177 -8.36 -16.36 8.24
N TRP A 178 -9.57 -16.18 8.77
CA TRP A 178 -10.44 -17.29 9.14
C TRP A 178 -10.94 -18.10 7.93
N VAL A 179 -11.23 -17.45 6.79
CA VAL A 179 -11.61 -18.15 5.55
C VAL A 179 -10.48 -19.09 5.06
N LYS A 180 -9.21 -18.71 5.22
CA LYS A 180 -8.06 -19.55 4.81
C LYS A 180 -7.99 -20.88 5.59
N LEU A 181 -8.49 -20.98 6.82
CA LEU A 181 -8.56 -22.26 7.54
C LEU A 181 -9.51 -23.26 6.84
N GLY A 182 -10.48 -22.78 6.05
CA GLY A 182 -11.30 -23.62 5.17
C GLY A 182 -10.56 -24.19 3.96
N SER A 183 -9.28 -23.86 3.74
CA SER A 183 -8.49 -24.28 2.57
C SER A 183 -7.43 -25.36 2.86
N LEU A 184 -7.57 -26.10 3.96
CA LEU A 184 -6.63 -27.13 4.42
C LEU A 184 -6.70 -28.47 3.68
N GLN A 185 -7.20 -28.49 2.44
CA GLN A 185 -7.22 -29.68 1.57
C GLN A 185 -6.77 -29.31 0.14
N PRO A 186 -6.08 -30.21 -0.60
CA PRO A 186 -5.52 -29.91 -1.92
C PRO A 186 -6.50 -29.35 -2.97
N HIS A 187 -7.78 -29.71 -2.92
CA HIS A 187 -8.78 -29.21 -3.88
C HIS A 187 -9.42 -27.87 -3.48
N LEU A 188 -9.12 -27.35 -2.28
CA LEU A 188 -9.74 -26.13 -1.72
C LEU A 188 -8.93 -24.85 -1.98
N PHE A 189 -8.05 -24.86 -2.98
CA PHE A 189 -7.35 -23.66 -3.48
C PHE A 189 -8.30 -22.47 -3.77
N PRO A 190 -9.53 -22.64 -4.32
CA PRO A 190 -10.46 -21.52 -4.46
C PRO A 190 -10.83 -20.83 -3.13
N VAL A 191 -10.85 -21.57 -2.02
CA VAL A 191 -11.08 -21.01 -0.67
C VAL A 191 -9.87 -20.18 -0.22
N THR A 192 -8.65 -20.61 -0.55
CA THR A 192 -7.42 -19.82 -0.39
C THR A 192 -7.52 -18.49 -1.15
N VAL A 193 -7.94 -18.54 -2.42
CA VAL A 193 -8.12 -17.35 -3.26
C VAL A 193 -9.16 -16.39 -2.66
N VAL A 194 -10.33 -16.88 -2.23
CA VAL A 194 -11.37 -16.04 -1.59
C VAL A 194 -10.85 -15.40 -0.30
N GLY A 195 -10.23 -16.17 0.59
CA GLY A 195 -9.65 -15.65 1.84
C GLY A 195 -8.54 -14.62 1.59
N GLN A 196 -7.70 -14.86 0.58
CA GLN A 196 -6.64 -13.93 0.17
C GLN A 196 -7.21 -12.65 -0.45
N VAL A 197 -8.26 -12.73 -1.27
CA VAL A 197 -8.96 -11.56 -1.82
C VAL A 197 -9.61 -10.73 -0.71
N ILE A 198 -10.18 -11.35 0.33
CA ILE A 198 -10.73 -10.60 1.48
C ILE A 198 -9.60 -9.85 2.23
N CYS A 199 -8.43 -10.46 2.42
CA CYS A 199 -7.26 -9.77 2.98
C CYS A 199 -6.68 -8.69 2.05
N SER A 200 -6.81 -8.86 0.73
CA SER A 200 -6.39 -7.89 -0.29
C SER A 200 -7.24 -6.62 -0.25
N VAL A 201 -8.58 -6.77 -0.16
CA VAL A 201 -9.52 -5.66 0.04
C VAL A 201 -9.23 -4.95 1.38
N ALA A 202 -8.88 -5.70 2.43
CA ALA A 202 -8.43 -5.11 3.70
C ALA A 202 -7.20 -4.19 3.55
N GLN A 203 -6.20 -4.58 2.74
CA GLN A 203 -4.96 -3.79 2.56
C GLN A 203 -5.25 -2.35 2.12
N VAL A 204 -6.29 -2.14 1.31
CA VAL A 204 -6.65 -0.82 0.76
C VAL A 204 -7.04 0.18 1.86
N PHE A 205 -7.73 -0.29 2.90
CA PHE A 205 -8.03 0.51 4.10
C PHE A 205 -6.74 0.82 4.88
N ILE A 206 -5.81 -0.13 4.92
CA ILE A 206 -4.60 -0.08 5.76
C ILE A 206 -3.55 0.88 5.19
N LEU A 207 -3.13 0.71 3.92
CA LEU A 207 -1.98 1.44 3.38
C LEU A 207 -2.20 2.96 3.26
N GLY A 208 -3.45 3.42 3.11
CA GLY A 208 -3.76 4.86 3.06
C GLY A 208 -3.84 5.57 4.41
N MET A 209 -3.86 4.82 5.52
CA MET A 209 -4.05 5.39 6.87
C MET A 209 -2.83 6.04 7.55
N PRO A 210 -1.54 5.69 7.32
CA PRO A 210 -0.41 6.17 8.15
C PRO A 210 -0.31 7.70 8.27
N SER A 211 -0.32 8.41 7.15
CA SER A 211 -0.23 9.88 7.10
C SER A 211 -1.46 10.52 7.76
N ARG A 212 -2.66 10.02 7.47
CA ARG A 212 -3.90 10.55 8.05
C ARG A 212 -3.97 10.32 9.56
N LEU A 213 -3.61 9.13 10.05
CA LEU A 213 -3.50 8.78 11.46
C LEU A 213 -2.52 9.71 12.19
N ALA A 214 -1.32 9.90 11.65
CA ALA A 214 -0.33 10.81 12.20
C ALA A 214 -0.86 12.26 12.27
N SER A 215 -1.41 12.77 11.16
CA SER A 215 -1.96 14.13 11.07
C SER A 215 -3.16 14.43 11.98
N VAL A 216 -3.83 13.42 12.53
CA VAL A 216 -5.03 13.56 13.39
C VAL A 216 -4.72 13.35 14.88
N TRP A 217 -3.66 12.61 15.21
CA TRP A 217 -3.32 12.22 16.59
C TRP A 217 -2.03 12.85 17.15
N PHE A 218 -1.24 13.54 16.32
CA PHE A 218 0.07 14.09 16.69
C PHE A 218 0.18 15.56 16.28
N GLY A 219 1.01 16.33 17.02
CA GLY A 219 1.41 17.68 16.65
C GLY A 219 2.60 17.64 15.67
N ALA A 220 2.84 18.72 14.93
CA ALA A 220 3.76 18.77 13.78
C ALA A 220 5.11 18.05 14.01
N ASN A 221 5.77 18.34 15.13
CA ASN A 221 7.10 17.80 15.49
C ASN A 221 7.13 16.27 15.68
N GLU A 222 5.97 15.60 15.76
CA GLU A 222 5.85 14.15 15.98
C GLU A 222 5.08 13.44 14.85
N VAL A 223 4.55 14.17 13.86
CA VAL A 223 3.80 13.59 12.72
C VAL A 223 4.68 12.67 11.88
N SER A 224 5.91 13.10 11.56
CA SER A 224 6.85 12.28 10.79
C SER A 224 7.12 10.95 11.51
N THR A 225 7.59 11.00 12.76
CA THR A 225 7.87 9.82 13.59
C THR A 225 6.67 8.88 13.73
N ALA A 226 5.46 9.41 13.94
CA ALA A 226 4.24 8.60 14.01
C ALA A 226 3.89 7.92 12.69
N CYS A 227 4.11 8.60 11.55
CA CYS A 227 3.95 8.04 10.21
C CYS A 227 5.01 6.95 9.94
N SER A 228 6.29 7.19 10.27
CA SER A 228 7.36 6.20 10.10
C SER A 228 7.09 4.92 10.88
N VAL A 229 6.66 5.00 12.15
CA VAL A 229 6.30 3.81 12.95
C VAL A 229 5.13 3.05 12.32
N ALA A 230 4.11 3.76 11.83
CA ALA A 230 2.97 3.16 11.15
C ALA A 230 3.35 2.44 9.84
N VAL A 231 4.25 3.02 9.03
CA VAL A 231 4.77 2.43 7.79
C VAL A 231 5.72 1.24 8.08
N PHE A 232 6.61 1.37 9.06
CA PHE A 232 7.51 0.29 9.48
C PHE A 232 6.79 -0.92 10.06
N GLY A 233 5.58 -0.76 10.62
CA GLY A 233 4.71 -1.88 10.95
C GLY A 233 4.40 -2.77 9.73
N ASN A 234 4.17 -2.17 8.55
CA ASN A 234 3.95 -2.93 7.32
C ASN A 234 5.22 -3.69 6.89
N GLN A 235 6.37 -3.01 6.84
CA GLN A 235 7.66 -3.63 6.49
C GLN A 235 8.02 -4.78 7.44
N LEU A 236 7.81 -4.63 8.75
CA LEU A 236 8.03 -5.71 9.70
C LEU A 236 7.13 -6.92 9.43
N GLY A 237 5.93 -6.72 8.88
CA GLY A 237 5.04 -7.79 8.45
C GLY A 237 5.56 -8.57 7.25
N ILE A 238 6.13 -7.87 6.25
CA ILE A 238 6.84 -8.46 5.11
C ILE A 238 8.03 -9.29 5.61
N ALA A 239 8.84 -8.72 6.52
CA ALA A 239 10.01 -9.37 7.12
C ALA A 239 9.65 -10.68 7.85
N ILE A 240 8.62 -10.66 8.70
CA ILE A 240 8.12 -11.86 9.40
C ILE A 240 7.47 -12.84 8.41
N GLY A 241 6.80 -12.34 7.36
CA GLY A 241 6.20 -13.14 6.28
C GLY A 241 7.22 -13.89 5.41
N PHE A 242 8.46 -13.42 5.35
CA PHE A 242 9.57 -14.17 4.77
C PHE A 242 10.17 -15.22 5.72
N LEU A 243 10.32 -14.89 7.02
CA LEU A 243 10.99 -15.78 7.99
C LEU A 243 10.12 -16.94 8.47
N VAL A 244 8.87 -16.69 8.85
CA VAL A 244 8.06 -17.63 9.64
C VAL A 244 7.44 -18.76 8.81
N PRO A 245 6.87 -18.54 7.59
CA PRO A 245 6.30 -19.63 6.81
C PRO A 245 7.29 -20.76 6.46
N PRO A 246 8.53 -20.50 6.00
CA PRO A 246 9.52 -21.57 5.77
C PRO A 246 9.92 -22.34 7.03
N VAL A 247 9.80 -21.74 8.22
CA VAL A 247 10.15 -22.36 9.51
C VAL A 247 8.98 -23.16 10.10
N LEU A 248 7.75 -22.70 9.92
CA LEU A 248 6.54 -23.43 10.37
C LEU A 248 6.09 -24.51 9.39
N VAL A 249 6.32 -24.32 8.10
CA VAL A 249 5.84 -25.20 7.02
C VAL A 249 7.04 -25.75 6.22
N PRO A 250 7.73 -26.78 6.73
CA PRO A 250 8.82 -27.44 6.03
C PRO A 250 8.33 -28.20 4.78
N ASN A 251 9.20 -28.38 3.80
CA ASN A 251 8.90 -29.07 2.54
C ASN A 251 8.80 -30.60 2.74
N ILE A 252 7.61 -31.05 3.15
CA ILE A 252 7.29 -32.46 3.43
C ILE A 252 6.51 -33.08 2.26
N LYS A 253 6.89 -34.30 1.83
CA LYS A 253 6.21 -35.05 0.76
C LYS A 253 4.84 -35.62 1.17
N ASP A 254 4.67 -35.91 2.45
CA ASP A 254 3.44 -36.36 3.08
C ASP A 254 2.44 -35.20 3.18
N ARG A 255 1.31 -35.31 2.45
CA ARG A 255 0.31 -34.24 2.33
C ARG A 255 -0.49 -34.00 3.60
N ASP A 256 -0.70 -35.01 4.45
CA ASP A 256 -1.48 -34.86 5.67
C ASP A 256 -0.64 -34.18 6.77
N LYS A 257 0.66 -34.54 6.85
CA LYS A 257 1.63 -33.80 7.67
C LYS A 257 1.80 -32.37 7.17
N LEU A 258 1.86 -32.14 5.85
CA LEU A 258 1.94 -30.79 5.29
C LEU A 258 0.68 -29.97 5.60
N ALA A 259 -0.52 -30.55 5.49
CA ALA A 259 -1.78 -29.93 5.90
C ALA A 259 -1.76 -29.52 7.39
N TYR A 260 -1.25 -30.39 8.27
CA TYR A 260 -1.09 -30.09 9.70
C TYR A 260 -0.17 -28.88 9.94
N HIS A 261 1.00 -28.81 9.30
CA HIS A 261 1.90 -27.66 9.40
C HIS A 261 1.27 -26.36 8.87
N ILE A 262 0.57 -26.41 7.72
CA ILE A 262 -0.18 -25.26 7.17
C ILE A 262 -1.29 -24.83 8.15
N SER A 263 -1.98 -25.80 8.79
CA SER A 263 -3.03 -25.52 9.78
C SER A 263 -2.50 -24.75 10.99
N ILE A 264 -1.34 -25.12 11.54
CA ILE A 264 -0.70 -24.42 12.66
C ILE A 264 -0.46 -22.96 12.29
N MET A 265 0.12 -22.72 11.10
CA MET A 265 0.37 -21.37 10.60
C MET A 265 -0.95 -20.58 10.47
N PHE A 266 -1.98 -21.16 9.86
CA PHE A 266 -3.29 -20.50 9.70
C PHE A 266 -3.99 -20.23 11.04
N TYR A 267 -3.98 -21.16 12.01
CA TYR A 267 -4.52 -20.93 13.36
C TYR A 267 -3.79 -19.80 14.10
N ILE A 268 -2.46 -19.72 13.99
CA ILE A 268 -1.68 -18.61 14.57
C ILE A 268 -2.11 -17.27 13.96
N ILE A 269 -2.22 -17.19 12.63
CA ILE A 269 -2.65 -15.96 11.93
C ILE A 269 -4.07 -15.57 12.33
N GLY A 270 -5.01 -16.52 12.36
CA GLY A 270 -6.40 -16.29 12.76
C GLY A 270 -6.51 -15.79 14.20
N GLY A 271 -5.78 -16.38 15.13
CA GLY A 271 -5.69 -15.93 16.52
C GLY A 271 -5.13 -14.53 16.67
N VAL A 272 -4.00 -14.23 16.00
CA VAL A 272 -3.36 -12.90 15.99
C VAL A 272 -4.28 -11.85 15.37
N ALA A 273 -4.90 -12.13 14.23
CA ALA A 273 -5.82 -11.20 13.57
C ALA A 273 -7.07 -10.93 14.41
N THR A 274 -7.59 -11.94 15.12
CA THR A 274 -8.73 -11.80 16.05
C THR A 274 -8.37 -10.93 17.24
N LEU A 275 -7.22 -11.18 17.88
CA LEU A 275 -6.71 -10.35 18.99
C LEU A 275 -6.54 -8.89 18.55
N LEU A 276 -5.96 -8.67 17.36
CA LEU A 276 -5.74 -7.33 16.83
C LEU A 276 -7.05 -6.62 16.48
N PHE A 277 -8.06 -7.32 15.93
CA PHE A 277 -9.39 -6.75 15.70
C PHE A 277 -10.07 -6.31 17.02
N ILE A 278 -10.00 -7.15 18.06
CA ILE A 278 -10.49 -6.81 19.41
C ILE A 278 -9.75 -5.58 19.97
N LEU A 279 -8.42 -5.52 19.80
CA LEU A 279 -7.63 -4.36 20.20
C LEU A 279 -8.01 -3.08 19.43
N VAL A 280 -8.34 -3.16 18.13
CA VAL A 280 -8.86 -1.99 17.38
C VAL A 280 -10.19 -1.52 17.97
N ILE A 281 -11.14 -2.42 18.25
CA ILE A 281 -12.45 -2.06 18.86
C ILE A 281 -12.25 -1.27 20.17
N ILE A 282 -11.33 -1.70 21.02
CA ILE A 282 -11.05 -1.11 22.34
C ILE A 282 -10.21 0.16 22.26
N VAL A 283 -9.16 0.19 21.42
CA VAL A 283 -8.12 1.23 21.40
C VAL A 283 -8.42 2.35 20.41
N PHE A 284 -8.92 2.06 19.20
CA PHE A 284 -9.25 3.10 18.23
C PHE A 284 -10.46 3.93 18.67
N LYS A 285 -10.30 5.25 18.57
CA LYS A 285 -11.37 6.25 18.64
C LYS A 285 -11.26 7.16 17.44
N GLU A 286 -12.32 7.89 17.14
CA GLU A 286 -12.41 8.70 15.92
C GLU A 286 -11.39 9.85 15.93
N LYS A 287 -11.38 10.63 17.02
CA LYS A 287 -10.43 11.73 17.25
C LYS A 287 -9.92 11.65 18.71
N PRO A 288 -8.74 12.21 19.02
CA PRO A 288 -8.33 12.43 20.40
C PRO A 288 -9.32 13.36 21.13
N LYS A 289 -9.41 13.27 22.46
CA LYS A 289 -10.32 14.12 23.28
C LYS A 289 -10.04 15.63 23.18
N HIS A 290 -8.83 15.99 22.76
CA HIS A 290 -8.40 17.37 22.51
C HIS A 290 -7.61 17.37 21.19
N PRO A 291 -7.78 18.36 20.30
CA PRO A 291 -7.02 18.45 19.06
C PRO A 291 -5.53 18.69 19.36
N PRO A 292 -4.58 18.04 18.64
CA PRO A 292 -3.16 18.11 19.00
C PRO A 292 -2.42 19.35 18.45
N SER A 293 -3.07 20.23 17.65
CA SER A 293 -2.50 21.54 17.28
C SER A 293 -3.56 22.57 16.88
N ARG A 294 -3.25 23.87 17.06
CA ARG A 294 -4.06 25.00 16.55
C ARG A 294 -4.18 24.98 15.01
N ALA A 295 -3.10 24.62 14.32
CA ALA A 295 -3.05 24.54 12.87
C ALA A 295 -4.08 23.54 12.31
N GLN A 296 -4.23 22.36 12.94
CA GLN A 296 -5.23 21.38 12.53
C GLN A 296 -6.67 21.85 12.75
N SER A 297 -6.97 22.55 13.85
CA SER A 297 -8.30 23.14 14.03
C SER A 297 -8.61 24.19 12.95
N LEU A 298 -7.61 24.97 12.52
CA LEU A 298 -7.78 25.92 11.43
C LEU A 298 -7.93 25.22 10.06
N SER A 299 -7.12 24.20 9.75
CA SER A 299 -7.26 23.44 8.51
C SER A 299 -8.56 22.65 8.42
N TYR A 300 -9.12 22.21 9.54
CA TYR A 300 -10.47 21.61 9.58
C TYR A 300 -11.60 22.64 9.46
N ALA A 301 -11.40 23.87 9.93
CA ALA A 301 -12.38 24.96 9.76
C ALA A 301 -12.37 25.56 8.34
N LEU A 302 -11.21 25.55 7.67
CA LEU A 302 -11.02 26.01 6.29
C LEU A 302 -11.22 24.90 5.24
N ALA A 303 -11.47 23.66 5.65
CA ALA A 303 -11.76 22.55 4.74
C ALA A 303 -13.18 22.67 4.14
N SER A 304 -13.31 23.47 3.09
CA SER A 304 -14.52 23.57 2.27
C SER A 304 -14.94 22.17 1.76
N PRO A 305 -16.16 21.67 2.04
CA PRO A 305 -16.59 20.33 1.66
C PRO A 305 -16.53 20.04 0.15
N ASP A 306 -16.63 21.09 -0.67
CA ASP A 306 -16.76 21.01 -2.12
C ASP A 306 -15.43 21.03 -2.88
N ALA A 307 -14.31 20.79 -2.19
CA ALA A 307 -12.99 20.61 -2.82
C ALA A 307 -12.93 19.27 -3.59
N SER A 308 -13.63 19.21 -4.72
CA SER A 308 -13.85 18.01 -5.54
C SER A 308 -12.59 17.15 -5.69
N TYR A 309 -12.64 15.97 -5.05
CA TYR A 309 -11.55 15.00 -4.95
C TYR A 309 -10.96 14.63 -6.32
N LEU A 310 -11.81 14.48 -7.34
CA LEU A 310 -11.39 14.24 -8.73
C LEU A 310 -10.67 15.45 -9.35
N SER A 311 -11.08 16.67 -9.02
CA SER A 311 -10.39 17.89 -9.48
C SER A 311 -8.98 17.99 -8.90
N SER A 312 -8.77 17.60 -7.64
CA SER A 312 -7.44 17.51 -7.03
C SER A 312 -6.56 16.49 -7.76
N ILE A 313 -7.09 15.30 -8.11
CA ILE A 313 -6.38 14.31 -8.94
C ILE A 313 -6.00 14.91 -10.32
N VAL A 314 -6.90 15.65 -10.96
CA VAL A 314 -6.63 16.32 -12.25
C VAL A 314 -5.58 17.43 -12.10
N ARG A 315 -5.50 18.14 -10.97
CA ARG A 315 -4.41 19.09 -10.68
C ARG A 315 -3.08 18.39 -10.46
N LEU A 316 -3.05 17.27 -9.74
CA LEU A 316 -1.86 16.43 -9.55
C LEU A 316 -1.29 15.94 -10.88
N PHE A 317 -2.11 15.35 -11.76
CA PHE A 317 -1.67 14.87 -13.08
C PHE A 317 -1.26 15.97 -14.07
N LYS A 318 -1.56 17.25 -13.81
CA LYS A 318 -1.03 18.38 -14.58
C LYS A 318 0.38 18.79 -14.16
N ASN A 319 0.91 18.30 -13.04
CA ASN A 319 2.27 18.56 -12.59
C ASN A 319 3.24 17.50 -13.15
N LEU A 320 3.94 17.83 -14.24
CA LEU A 320 4.86 16.92 -14.92
C LEU A 320 5.95 16.33 -13.98
N ASN A 321 6.48 17.11 -13.03
CA ASN A 321 7.48 16.61 -12.07
C ASN A 321 6.89 15.52 -11.17
N PHE A 322 5.63 15.68 -10.75
CA PHE A 322 4.92 14.67 -9.97
C PHE A 322 4.54 13.45 -10.80
N VAL A 323 4.10 13.62 -12.06
CA VAL A 323 3.83 12.48 -12.96
C VAL A 323 5.09 11.65 -13.23
N LEU A 324 6.23 12.30 -13.43
CA LEU A 324 7.52 11.62 -13.51
C LEU A 324 7.85 10.87 -12.21
N LEU A 325 7.66 11.50 -11.04
CA LEU A 325 7.89 10.84 -9.75
C LEU A 325 6.95 9.65 -9.51
N VAL A 326 5.67 9.74 -9.90
CA VAL A 326 4.71 8.62 -9.84
C VAL A 326 5.24 7.45 -10.66
N ILE A 327 5.69 7.69 -11.90
CA ILE A 327 6.25 6.65 -12.77
C ILE A 327 7.53 6.06 -12.17
N THR A 328 8.51 6.89 -11.75
CA THR A 328 9.79 6.36 -11.25
C THR A 328 9.65 5.65 -9.92
N TYR A 329 8.73 6.12 -9.07
CA TYR A 329 8.33 5.41 -7.86
C TYR A 329 7.68 4.07 -8.17
N GLY A 330 6.74 4.04 -9.12
CA GLY A 330 6.11 2.81 -9.58
C GLY A 330 7.11 1.79 -10.10
N LEU A 331 8.08 2.23 -10.92
CA LEU A 331 9.16 1.38 -11.43
C LEU A 331 10.03 0.78 -10.31
N ASN A 332 10.38 1.53 -9.27
CA ASN A 332 11.22 1.02 -8.17
C ASN A 332 10.42 0.10 -7.22
N ALA A 333 9.28 0.60 -6.71
CA ALA A 333 8.44 -0.11 -5.76
C ALA A 333 7.77 -1.35 -6.40
N GLY A 334 7.37 -1.28 -7.66
CA GLY A 334 6.87 -2.43 -8.42
C GLY A 334 7.95 -3.49 -8.64
N ALA A 335 9.20 -3.10 -8.89
CA ALA A 335 10.32 -4.05 -8.96
C ALA A 335 10.59 -4.70 -7.60
N PHE A 336 10.46 -3.96 -6.49
CA PHE A 336 10.55 -4.51 -5.13
C PHE A 336 9.41 -5.51 -4.85
N TYR A 337 8.18 -5.24 -5.29
CA TYR A 337 7.04 -6.16 -5.13
C TYR A 337 7.19 -7.44 -5.96
N ALA A 338 7.69 -7.34 -7.20
CA ALA A 338 7.98 -8.49 -8.06
C ALA A 338 9.14 -9.35 -7.50
N LEU A 339 10.26 -8.70 -7.13
CA LEU A 339 11.38 -9.33 -6.43
C LEU A 339 10.90 -10.07 -5.17
N SER A 340 10.08 -9.41 -4.34
CA SER A 340 9.57 -9.98 -3.08
C SER A 340 8.65 -11.18 -3.31
N THR A 341 7.80 -11.14 -4.33
CA THR A 341 6.89 -12.26 -4.67
C THR A 341 7.66 -13.47 -5.21
N LEU A 342 8.64 -13.22 -6.08
CA LEU A 342 9.36 -14.26 -6.82
C LEU A 342 10.64 -14.77 -6.11
N LEU A 343 10.97 -14.25 -4.93
CA LEU A 343 12.25 -14.53 -4.24
C LEU A 343 12.49 -16.02 -3.97
N ASN A 344 11.48 -16.74 -3.48
CA ASN A 344 11.54 -18.18 -3.26
C ASN A 344 11.91 -18.91 -4.56
N ARG A 345 11.20 -18.62 -5.66
CA ARG A 345 11.44 -19.21 -6.99
C ARG A 345 12.86 -18.93 -7.49
N MET A 346 13.37 -17.71 -7.29
CA MET A 346 14.72 -17.33 -7.72
C MET A 346 15.84 -18.05 -6.95
N VAL A 347 15.70 -18.15 -5.62
CA VAL A 347 16.72 -18.79 -4.76
C VAL A 347 16.68 -20.31 -4.94
N ILE A 348 15.49 -20.94 -4.91
CA ILE A 348 15.36 -22.41 -4.99
C ILE A 348 15.83 -22.99 -6.33
N LEU A 349 15.79 -22.21 -7.43
CA LEU A 349 16.36 -22.64 -8.71
C LEU A 349 17.90 -22.82 -8.66
N HIS A 350 18.58 -22.11 -7.74
CA HIS A 350 20.04 -22.15 -7.58
C HIS A 350 20.49 -22.93 -6.35
N TYR A 351 19.63 -22.99 -5.32
CA TYR A 351 19.88 -23.64 -4.04
C TYR A 351 18.66 -24.52 -3.66
N PRO A 352 18.52 -25.72 -4.25
CA PRO A 352 17.38 -26.60 -3.97
C PRO A 352 17.38 -27.07 -2.51
N GLY A 353 16.22 -26.99 -1.83
CA GLY A 353 16.07 -27.37 -0.42
C GLY A 353 16.48 -26.30 0.59
N GLU A 354 16.78 -25.08 0.15
CA GLU A 354 17.17 -23.95 1.00
C GLU A 354 16.01 -22.98 1.28
N GLU A 355 14.76 -23.45 1.40
CA GLU A 355 13.56 -22.60 1.61
C GLU A 355 13.70 -21.70 2.85
N VAL A 356 14.29 -22.22 3.93
CA VAL A 356 14.55 -21.46 5.16
C VAL A 356 15.55 -20.33 4.92
N ASN A 357 16.57 -20.57 4.09
CA ASN A 357 17.56 -19.54 3.75
C ASN A 357 17.04 -18.56 2.69
N ALA A 358 16.18 -18.99 1.76
CA ALA A 358 15.43 -18.08 0.88
C ALA A 358 14.55 -17.10 1.68
N GLY A 359 13.85 -17.60 2.70
CA GLY A 359 13.11 -16.77 3.66
C GLY A 359 14.01 -15.83 4.46
N ARG A 360 15.17 -16.30 4.93
CA ARG A 360 16.15 -15.42 5.60
C ARG A 360 16.74 -14.35 4.68
N ILE A 361 16.96 -14.63 3.39
CA ILE A 361 17.39 -13.61 2.41
C ILE A 361 16.32 -12.53 2.27
N GLY A 362 15.03 -12.90 2.21
CA GLY A 362 13.90 -11.95 2.21
C GLY A 362 13.84 -11.10 3.48
N LEU A 363 14.04 -11.72 4.65
CA LEU A 363 14.19 -11.03 5.93
C LEU A 363 15.35 -10.01 5.89
N THR A 364 16.52 -10.39 5.34
CA THR A 364 17.69 -9.52 5.21
C THR A 364 17.44 -8.33 4.28
N ILE A 365 16.81 -8.54 3.12
CA ILE A 365 16.39 -7.47 2.20
C ILE A 365 15.56 -6.42 2.94
N VAL A 366 14.54 -6.86 3.68
CA VAL A 366 13.57 -5.95 4.33
C VAL A 366 14.17 -5.26 5.56
N ILE A 367 14.93 -5.94 6.41
CA ILE A 367 15.57 -5.33 7.59
C ILE A 367 16.64 -4.32 7.17
N ALA A 368 17.50 -4.67 6.21
CA ALA A 368 18.47 -3.71 5.66
C ALA A 368 17.75 -2.52 5.02
N GLY A 369 16.64 -2.79 4.33
CA GLY A 369 15.72 -1.78 3.79
C GLY A 369 15.16 -0.80 4.81
N MET A 370 14.73 -1.29 5.98
CA MET A 370 14.25 -0.44 7.08
C MET A 370 15.37 0.46 7.64
N LEU A 371 16.61 -0.05 7.73
CA LEU A 371 17.77 0.76 8.13
C LEU A 371 18.09 1.84 7.07
N GLY A 372 18.06 1.49 5.78
CA GLY A 372 18.24 2.44 4.68
C GLY A 372 17.18 3.54 4.67
N ALA A 373 15.92 3.18 4.91
CA ALA A 373 14.81 4.13 5.05
C ALA A 373 15.02 5.13 6.21
N VAL A 374 15.47 4.67 7.39
CA VAL A 374 15.78 5.55 8.53
C VAL A 374 16.96 6.48 8.22
N ILE A 375 18.04 5.94 7.66
CA ILE A 375 19.26 6.71 7.37
C ILE A 375 18.99 7.76 6.29
N ALA A 376 18.30 7.40 5.21
CA ALA A 376 17.98 8.32 4.13
C ALA A 376 16.96 9.39 4.53
N GLY A 377 16.00 9.06 5.42
CA GLY A 377 15.12 10.05 6.06
C GLY A 377 15.91 11.07 6.90
N ILE A 378 16.76 10.61 7.83
CA ILE A 378 17.62 11.50 8.65
C ILE A 378 18.55 12.36 7.77
N TRP A 379 19.04 11.80 6.66
CA TRP A 379 19.85 12.52 5.68
C TRP A 379 19.06 13.62 4.98
N LEU A 380 17.86 13.31 4.45
CA LEU A 380 16.97 14.30 3.85
C LEU A 380 16.59 15.38 4.86
N ASP A 381 16.33 15.01 6.11
CA ASP A 381 15.87 15.97 7.11
C ASP A 381 16.89 17.07 7.40
N ARG A 382 18.19 16.77 7.24
CA ARG A 382 19.29 17.74 7.37
C ARG A 382 19.68 18.42 6.06
N SER A 383 19.82 17.65 4.98
CA SER A 383 20.33 18.14 3.70
C SER A 383 19.28 18.89 2.87
N LYS A 384 18.01 18.49 3.00
CA LYS A 384 16.89 18.89 2.12
C LYS A 384 17.14 18.66 0.62
N THR A 385 18.16 17.88 0.22
CA THR A 385 18.50 17.59 -1.18
C THR A 385 17.68 16.43 -1.74
N TYR A 386 16.35 16.60 -1.74
CA TYR A 386 15.36 15.58 -2.14
C TYR A 386 15.71 14.88 -3.46
N LYS A 387 15.81 15.62 -4.57
CA LYS A 387 16.13 15.06 -5.89
C LYS A 387 17.44 14.24 -5.89
N GLU A 388 18.50 14.79 -5.33
CA GLU A 388 19.85 14.21 -5.41
C GLU A 388 19.92 12.91 -4.61
N THR A 389 19.39 12.92 -3.39
CA THR A 389 19.30 11.74 -2.53
C THR A 389 18.43 10.67 -3.18
N THR A 390 17.25 11.02 -3.71
CA THR A 390 16.38 10.10 -4.45
C THR A 390 17.09 9.48 -5.67
N LEU A 391 17.84 10.28 -6.44
CA LEU A 391 18.58 9.80 -7.63
C LEU A 391 19.74 8.88 -7.25
N VAL A 392 20.55 9.24 -6.25
CA VAL A 392 21.67 8.41 -5.77
C VAL A 392 21.15 7.07 -5.23
N VAL A 393 20.08 7.07 -4.42
CA VAL A 393 19.48 5.84 -3.91
C VAL A 393 18.88 4.98 -5.05
N TYR A 394 18.34 5.59 -6.11
CA TYR A 394 17.91 4.86 -7.31
C TYR A 394 19.09 4.18 -8.04
N ILE A 395 20.18 4.91 -8.26
CA ILE A 395 21.38 4.37 -8.92
C ILE A 395 21.99 3.23 -8.09
N MET A 396 22.07 3.40 -6.77
CA MET A 396 22.55 2.34 -5.87
C MET A 396 21.60 1.13 -5.81
N THR A 397 20.29 1.33 -5.98
CA THR A 397 19.31 0.24 -6.15
C THR A 397 19.59 -0.55 -7.42
N LEU A 398 19.83 0.12 -8.55
CA LEU A 398 20.16 -0.51 -9.83
C LEU A 398 21.49 -1.29 -9.75
N VAL A 399 22.53 -0.68 -9.17
CA VAL A 399 23.83 -1.35 -8.95
C VAL A 399 23.65 -2.58 -8.04
N GLY A 400 22.87 -2.45 -6.96
CA GLY A 400 22.54 -3.57 -6.08
C GLY A 400 21.84 -4.71 -6.81
N MET A 401 20.87 -4.41 -7.68
CA MET A 401 20.15 -5.41 -8.49
C MET A 401 21.07 -6.12 -9.49
N VAL A 402 21.97 -5.38 -10.16
CA VAL A 402 22.96 -5.96 -11.08
C VAL A 402 23.93 -6.87 -10.33
N VAL A 403 24.48 -6.42 -9.20
CA VAL A 403 25.40 -7.22 -8.39
C VAL A 403 24.71 -8.48 -7.85
N TYR A 404 23.52 -8.35 -7.25
CA TYR A 404 22.72 -9.50 -6.78
C TYR A 404 22.48 -10.52 -7.89
N THR A 405 22.16 -10.06 -9.10
CA THR A 405 21.93 -10.93 -10.28
C THR A 405 23.18 -11.70 -10.69
N LEU A 406 24.35 -11.04 -10.68
CA LEU A 406 25.63 -11.65 -11.04
C LEU A 406 26.20 -12.54 -9.93
N THR A 407 25.73 -12.41 -8.68
CA THR A 407 26.21 -13.25 -7.56
C THR A 407 25.29 -14.41 -7.20
N LEU A 408 24.01 -14.39 -7.61
CA LEU A 408 23.02 -15.41 -7.26
C LEU A 408 23.46 -16.84 -7.65
N ASN A 409 24.07 -17.00 -8.83
CA ASN A 409 24.48 -18.28 -9.40
C ASN A 409 25.88 -18.77 -8.98
N LEU A 410 26.61 -18.04 -8.13
CA LEU A 410 27.99 -18.37 -7.76
C LEU A 410 28.12 -19.54 -6.75
N GLY A 411 27.02 -20.16 -6.33
CA GLY A 411 27.02 -21.24 -5.33
C GLY A 411 27.39 -20.82 -3.91
N HIS A 412 27.62 -19.52 -3.66
CA HIS A 412 28.04 -18.99 -2.37
C HIS A 412 26.90 -18.21 -1.69
N LEU A 413 26.03 -18.95 -0.99
CA LEU A 413 24.82 -18.44 -0.34
C LEU A 413 25.07 -17.25 0.63
N TRP A 414 26.26 -17.16 1.25
CA TRP A 414 26.66 -16.00 2.07
C TRP A 414 26.86 -14.70 1.26
N VAL A 415 27.29 -14.79 0.00
CA VAL A 415 27.40 -13.64 -0.91
C VAL A 415 26.01 -13.14 -1.28
N VAL A 416 25.06 -14.07 -1.50
CA VAL A 416 23.65 -13.75 -1.77
C VAL A 416 23.04 -12.96 -0.61
N PHE A 417 23.32 -13.33 0.65
CA PHE A 417 22.91 -12.53 1.82
C PHE A 417 23.45 -11.09 1.81
N ILE A 418 24.74 -10.89 1.54
CA ILE A 418 25.37 -9.55 1.55
C ILE A 418 24.82 -8.68 0.41
N THR A 419 24.72 -9.25 -0.80
CA THR A 419 24.29 -8.52 -2.00
C THR A 419 22.79 -8.22 -1.95
N ALA A 420 21.96 -9.16 -1.51
CA ALA A 420 20.53 -8.93 -1.29
C ALA A 420 20.27 -7.91 -0.16
N GLY A 421 21.02 -7.96 0.94
CA GLY A 421 20.94 -6.95 2.00
C GLY A 421 21.33 -5.55 1.51
N THR A 422 22.44 -5.44 0.76
CA THR A 422 22.91 -4.17 0.19
C THR A 422 21.90 -3.61 -0.83
N MET A 423 21.35 -4.45 -1.70
CA MET A 423 20.28 -4.07 -2.62
C MET A 423 19.03 -3.62 -1.86
N GLY A 424 18.58 -4.38 -0.86
CA GLY A 424 17.39 -4.10 -0.06
C GLY A 424 17.48 -2.76 0.68
N PHE A 425 18.66 -2.43 1.23
CA PHE A 425 18.96 -1.16 1.88
C PHE A 425 18.57 0.05 1.02
N PHE A 426 19.01 0.08 -0.25
CA PHE A 426 18.68 1.17 -1.17
C PHE A 426 17.26 1.05 -1.72
N MET A 427 16.84 -0.16 -2.12
CA MET A 427 15.56 -0.40 -2.80
C MET A 427 14.34 -0.09 -1.91
N THR A 428 14.34 -0.57 -0.67
CA THR A 428 13.30 -0.21 0.31
C THR A 428 13.54 1.18 0.89
N GLY A 429 14.80 1.60 1.03
CA GLY A 429 15.16 2.94 1.50
C GLY A 429 14.63 4.07 0.61
N TYR A 430 14.43 3.80 -0.68
CA TYR A 430 13.80 4.71 -1.64
C TYR A 430 12.33 5.05 -1.32
N LEU A 431 11.56 4.12 -0.74
CA LEU A 431 10.11 4.25 -0.56
C LEU A 431 9.68 5.52 0.23
N PRO A 432 10.21 5.80 1.43
CA PRO A 432 9.85 7.04 2.15
C PRO A 432 10.30 8.32 1.42
N LEU A 433 11.44 8.28 0.72
CA LEU A 433 11.96 9.44 -0.03
C LEU A 433 10.99 9.83 -1.16
N GLY A 434 10.39 8.82 -1.80
CA GLY A 434 9.31 9.00 -2.77
C GLY A 434 8.11 9.74 -2.18
N PHE A 435 7.63 9.36 -0.99
CA PHE A 435 6.52 10.04 -0.33
C PHE A 435 6.87 11.48 0.09
N GLU A 436 8.04 11.72 0.69
CA GLU A 436 8.43 13.08 1.09
C GLU A 436 8.62 14.01 -0.12
N PHE A 437 9.30 13.55 -1.18
CA PHE A 437 9.49 14.32 -2.40
C PHE A 437 8.15 14.56 -3.13
N ALA A 438 7.23 13.59 -3.08
CA ALA A 438 5.89 13.76 -3.63
C ALA A 438 5.10 14.85 -2.90
N VAL A 439 5.08 14.84 -1.56
CA VAL A 439 4.43 15.91 -0.75
C VAL A 439 5.02 17.28 -1.08
N GLU A 440 6.35 17.37 -1.20
CA GLU A 440 7.06 18.61 -1.51
C GLU A 440 6.75 19.16 -2.92
N LEU A 441 6.57 18.28 -3.91
CA LEU A 441 6.15 18.64 -5.27
C LEU A 441 4.65 18.95 -5.40
N THR A 442 3.80 18.36 -4.56
CA THR A 442 2.32 18.46 -4.70
C THR A 442 1.67 19.51 -3.81
N TYR A 443 2.39 20.12 -2.86
CA TYR A 443 1.86 21.16 -1.99
C TYR A 443 1.12 22.26 -2.80
N PRO A 444 -0.09 22.69 -2.38
CA PRO A 444 -0.79 22.40 -1.11
C PRO A 444 -1.77 21.20 -1.16
N GLU A 445 -1.66 20.27 -2.11
CA GLU A 445 -2.54 19.10 -2.19
C GLU A 445 -2.36 18.13 -1.00
N SER A 446 -3.40 17.36 -0.69
CA SER A 446 -3.43 16.39 0.41
C SER A 446 -2.32 15.32 0.30
N GLU A 447 -1.56 15.13 1.38
CA GLU A 447 -0.46 14.15 1.47
C GLU A 447 -0.95 12.71 1.20
N GLY A 448 -2.17 12.38 1.64
CA GLY A 448 -2.81 11.08 1.40
C GLY A 448 -3.13 10.83 -0.08
N MET A 449 -3.40 11.88 -0.85
CA MET A 449 -3.63 11.79 -2.29
C MET A 449 -2.33 11.54 -3.06
N SER A 450 -1.31 12.33 -2.72
CA SER A 450 0.02 12.24 -3.30
C SER A 450 0.63 10.86 -3.06
N SER A 451 0.66 10.40 -1.81
CA SER A 451 1.13 9.06 -1.42
C SER A 451 0.26 7.90 -1.94
N GLY A 452 -1.07 8.02 -1.92
CA GLY A 452 -1.97 6.98 -2.45
C GLY A 452 -1.76 6.75 -3.96
N LEU A 453 -1.57 7.82 -4.73
CA LEU A 453 -1.36 7.73 -6.17
C LEU A 453 0.04 7.19 -6.54
N LEU A 454 1.06 7.47 -5.73
CA LEU A 454 2.37 6.79 -5.81
C LEU A 454 2.19 5.27 -5.61
N ASN A 455 1.44 4.84 -4.59
CA ASN A 455 1.15 3.43 -4.36
C ASN A 455 0.38 2.79 -5.53
N VAL A 456 -0.60 3.45 -6.15
CA VAL A 456 -1.28 2.91 -7.35
C VAL A 456 -0.28 2.58 -8.45
N SER A 457 0.71 3.43 -8.70
CA SER A 457 1.74 3.13 -9.71
C SER A 457 2.62 1.94 -9.32
N ALA A 458 3.01 1.83 -8.04
CA ALA A 458 3.73 0.67 -7.51
C ALA A 458 2.96 -0.65 -7.70
N GLN A 459 1.65 -0.64 -7.48
CA GLN A 459 0.79 -1.81 -7.69
C GLN A 459 0.66 -2.16 -9.19
N VAL A 460 0.49 -1.17 -10.08
CA VAL A 460 0.42 -1.38 -11.53
C VAL A 460 1.71 -2.01 -12.08
N PHE A 461 2.87 -1.41 -11.77
CA PHE A 461 4.15 -1.96 -12.19
C PHE A 461 4.48 -3.28 -11.49
N GLY A 462 4.06 -3.46 -10.23
CA GLY A 462 4.17 -4.71 -9.49
C GLY A 462 3.49 -5.88 -10.20
N ILE A 463 2.27 -5.70 -10.73
CA ILE A 463 1.59 -6.72 -11.53
C ILE A 463 2.35 -6.98 -12.83
N ILE A 464 2.67 -5.93 -13.60
CA ILE A 464 3.36 -6.05 -14.89
C ILE A 464 4.68 -6.81 -14.73
N PHE A 465 5.46 -6.48 -13.70
CA PHE A 465 6.76 -7.10 -13.45
C PHE A 465 6.62 -8.51 -12.85
N THR A 466 5.70 -8.76 -11.92
CA THR A 466 5.49 -10.13 -11.37
C THR A 466 5.10 -11.11 -12.47
N ILE A 467 4.20 -10.72 -13.39
CA ILE A 467 3.84 -11.54 -14.55
C ILE A 467 5.04 -11.71 -15.50
N SER A 468 5.65 -10.61 -15.93
CA SER A 468 6.70 -10.64 -16.95
C SER A 468 7.97 -11.36 -16.47
N GLN A 469 8.48 -10.98 -15.29
CA GLN A 469 9.63 -11.63 -14.67
C GLN A 469 9.34 -13.09 -14.35
N GLY A 470 8.13 -13.42 -13.84
CA GLY A 470 7.74 -14.80 -13.57
C GLY A 470 7.78 -15.68 -14.83
N GLN A 471 7.21 -15.21 -15.94
CA GLN A 471 7.25 -15.92 -17.23
C GLN A 471 8.67 -16.02 -17.81
N ILE A 472 9.51 -14.99 -17.64
CA ILE A 472 10.91 -15.05 -18.07
C ILE A 472 11.72 -16.04 -17.20
N ILE A 473 11.47 -16.11 -15.89
CA ILE A 473 12.10 -17.08 -14.99
C ILE A 473 11.77 -18.52 -15.40
N ASP A 474 10.51 -18.83 -15.69
CA ASP A 474 10.09 -20.20 -16.04
C ASP A 474 10.66 -20.69 -17.38
N ASN A 475 10.88 -19.78 -18.35
CA ASN A 475 11.33 -20.14 -19.69
C ASN A 475 12.85 -19.96 -19.92
N TYR A 476 13.50 -19.04 -19.20
CA TYR A 476 14.89 -18.62 -19.44
C TYR A 476 15.75 -18.48 -18.17
N GLY A 477 15.20 -18.77 -16.98
CA GLY A 477 15.90 -18.67 -15.70
C GLY A 477 16.00 -17.25 -15.13
N THR A 478 16.64 -17.13 -13.96
CA THR A 478 16.60 -15.89 -13.16
C THR A 478 17.40 -14.74 -13.76
N MET A 479 18.52 -15.00 -14.42
CA MET A 479 19.39 -13.94 -14.92
C MET A 479 18.67 -13.07 -15.97
N PRO A 480 18.00 -13.61 -17.01
CA PRO A 480 17.14 -12.82 -17.90
C PRO A 480 15.98 -12.12 -17.18
N GLY A 481 15.33 -12.77 -16.21
CA GLY A 481 14.24 -12.17 -15.43
C GLY A 481 14.68 -10.98 -14.59
N ASN A 482 15.89 -11.01 -14.06
CA ASN A 482 16.46 -9.90 -13.30
C ASN A 482 17.04 -8.81 -14.21
N ILE A 483 17.60 -9.16 -15.37
CA ILE A 483 18.01 -8.19 -16.40
C ILE A 483 16.79 -7.37 -16.86
N PHE A 484 15.62 -7.99 -17.00
CA PHE A 484 14.35 -7.29 -17.25
C PHE A 484 14.06 -6.23 -16.16
N LEU A 485 14.20 -6.55 -14.87
CA LEU A 485 14.08 -5.53 -13.80
C LEU A 485 15.16 -4.44 -13.91
N CYS A 486 16.42 -4.81 -14.19
CA CYS A 486 17.51 -3.84 -14.36
C CYS A 486 17.24 -2.83 -15.49
N VAL A 487 16.64 -3.24 -16.60
CA VAL A 487 16.24 -2.34 -17.70
C VAL A 487 15.21 -1.31 -17.22
N PHE A 488 14.16 -1.75 -16.51
CA PHE A 488 13.13 -0.85 -15.99
C PHE A 488 13.63 0.05 -14.83
N LEU A 489 14.54 -0.44 -13.99
CA LEU A 489 15.23 0.38 -12.98
C LEU A 489 16.18 1.41 -13.63
N THR A 490 16.81 1.08 -14.76
CA THR A 490 17.64 2.02 -15.53
C THR A 490 16.78 3.14 -16.14
N LEU A 491 15.64 2.79 -16.73
CA LEU A 491 14.64 3.75 -17.21
C LEU A 491 14.15 4.65 -16.06
N GLY A 492 13.87 4.07 -14.88
CA GLY A 492 13.44 4.81 -13.71
C GLY A 492 14.49 5.80 -13.17
N ALA A 493 15.76 5.39 -13.11
CA ALA A 493 16.86 6.28 -12.72
C ALA A 493 17.04 7.43 -13.73
N ALA A 494 16.98 7.15 -15.03
CA ALA A 494 17.06 8.16 -16.08
C ALA A 494 15.90 9.17 -16.00
N LEU A 495 14.65 8.69 -15.85
CA LEU A 495 13.48 9.55 -15.64
C LEU A 495 13.58 10.39 -14.35
N THR A 496 14.15 9.83 -13.28
CA THR A 496 14.37 10.55 -12.00
C THR A 496 15.33 11.73 -12.18
N ALA A 497 16.35 11.59 -13.04
CA ALA A 497 17.28 12.68 -13.34
C ALA A 497 16.60 13.88 -14.03
N PHE A 498 15.50 13.68 -14.77
CA PHE A 498 14.75 14.76 -15.42
C PHE A 498 13.77 15.52 -14.50
N ILE A 499 13.41 14.97 -13.35
CA ILE A 499 12.52 15.64 -12.38
C ILE A 499 13.18 16.95 -11.90
N ARG A 500 12.44 18.06 -11.86
CA ARG A 500 12.91 19.32 -11.26
C ARG A 500 12.55 19.39 -9.79
N ALA A 501 13.50 19.82 -8.95
CA ALA A 501 13.34 19.95 -7.50
C ALA A 501 12.55 21.22 -7.15
N ASP A 502 11.24 21.22 -7.38
CA ASP A 502 10.37 22.35 -7.08
C ASP A 502 9.89 22.28 -5.62
N LEU A 503 10.66 22.87 -4.70
CA LEU A 503 10.45 22.79 -3.25
C LEU A 503 9.31 23.73 -2.79
N ARG A 504 8.06 23.38 -3.10
CA ARG A 504 6.89 24.27 -2.94
C ARG A 504 6.47 24.50 -1.50
N ARG A 505 6.53 23.46 -0.66
CA ARG A 505 6.19 23.54 0.77
C ARG A 505 7.25 24.34 1.53
N GLN A 506 8.54 24.21 1.15
CA GLN A 506 9.60 25.05 1.71
C GLN A 506 9.45 26.54 1.33
N LYS A 507 9.11 26.85 0.07
CA LYS A 507 8.80 28.23 -0.36
C LYS A 507 7.64 28.80 0.47
N ALA A 508 6.52 28.08 0.56
CA ALA A 508 5.35 28.50 1.34
C ALA A 508 5.64 28.71 2.84
N ASN A 509 6.45 27.85 3.46
CA ASN A 509 6.86 28.01 4.86
C ASN A 509 7.73 29.26 5.08
N LYS A 510 8.58 29.65 4.12
CA LYS A 510 9.33 30.92 4.21
C LYS A 510 8.42 32.13 4.09
N GLU A 511 7.44 32.08 3.20
CA GLU A 511 6.53 33.20 2.93
C GLU A 511 5.48 33.49 4.04
N THR A 512 5.51 32.74 5.14
CA THR A 512 4.61 32.92 6.31
C THR A 512 4.83 34.27 6.99
N PRO A 513 3.75 35.00 7.39
CA PRO A 513 3.88 36.35 7.96
C PRO A 513 4.79 36.46 9.20
N GLU A 514 4.83 35.44 10.05
CA GLU A 514 5.71 35.40 11.23
C GLU A 514 7.20 35.45 10.86
N ASN A 515 7.59 34.81 9.75
CA ASN A 515 8.97 34.85 9.24
C ASN A 515 9.26 36.18 8.52
N LYS A 516 8.30 36.71 7.76
CA LYS A 516 8.47 38.01 7.07
C LYS A 516 8.68 39.16 8.05
N LEU A 517 7.95 39.16 9.18
CA LEU A 517 8.16 40.15 10.24
C LEU A 517 9.57 40.05 10.84
N GLN A 518 10.13 38.84 10.97
CA GLN A 518 11.52 38.66 11.43
C GLN A 518 12.56 39.07 10.38
N GLU A 519 12.34 38.76 9.10
CA GLU A 519 13.21 39.22 8.00
C GLU A 519 13.18 40.75 7.87
N GLU A 520 12.01 41.39 7.99
CA GLU A 520 11.84 42.86 8.01
C GLU A 520 12.49 43.51 9.27
N GLU A 521 12.41 42.88 10.45
CA GLU A 521 13.13 43.33 11.64
C GLU A 521 14.66 43.19 11.52
N GLU A 522 15.18 42.13 10.88
CA GLU A 522 16.62 41.97 10.64
C GLU A 522 17.18 42.92 9.56
N GLU A 523 16.44 43.21 8.48
CA GLU A 523 16.84 44.23 7.50
C GLU A 523 16.78 45.65 8.09
N GLY A 524 15.75 45.95 8.89
CA GLY A 524 15.66 47.21 9.65
C GLY A 524 16.78 47.38 10.69
N SER A 525 17.24 46.28 11.31
CA SER A 525 18.36 46.28 12.25
C SER A 525 19.71 46.54 11.54
N ASN A 526 19.95 45.89 10.40
CA ASN A 526 21.22 46.03 9.67
C ASN A 526 21.39 47.40 9.00
N THR A 527 20.29 48.03 8.55
CA THR A 527 20.34 49.40 7.97
C THR A 527 20.63 50.50 8.99
N SER A 528 20.57 50.21 10.31
CA SER A 528 20.88 51.17 11.38
C SER A 528 22.39 51.35 11.65
N LYS A 529 23.26 50.47 11.13
CA LYS A 529 24.71 50.50 11.37
C LYS A 529 25.45 51.36 10.35
N VAL A 530 25.30 52.69 10.47
CA VAL A 530 26.15 53.66 9.76
C VAL A 530 27.61 53.48 10.18
N PRO A 531 28.56 53.33 9.25
CA PRO A 531 29.98 53.23 9.60
C PRO A 531 30.51 54.61 10.03
N THR A 532 30.96 54.73 11.27
CA THR A 532 31.60 55.95 11.78
C THR A 532 32.96 56.14 11.10
N ALA A 533 33.03 57.00 10.10
CA ALA A 533 34.28 57.35 9.44
C ALA A 533 35.21 58.09 10.43
N VAL A 534 36.32 57.46 10.80
CA VAL A 534 37.41 58.13 11.52
C VAL A 534 38.19 58.94 10.50
N SER A 535 38.08 60.27 10.57
CA SER A 535 38.94 61.17 9.80
C SER A 535 40.25 61.34 10.56
N GLU A 536 41.34 60.80 10.00
CA GLU A 536 42.67 61.32 10.31
C GLU A 536 42.83 62.66 9.60
N ASP A 537 43.24 63.70 10.33
CA ASP A 537 43.92 64.86 9.75
C ASP A 537 44.76 65.55 10.83
N HIS A 538 45.89 66.16 10.44
CA HIS A 538 46.94 66.58 11.38
C HIS A 538 46.83 68.04 11.84
N LEU A 539 47.07 68.28 13.15
CA LEU A 539 48.03 69.28 13.65
C LEU A 539 48.33 69.12 15.15
#